data_AF-A0A0G2GGD9-F1
#
_entry.id   AF-A0A0G2GGD9-F1
#
_cell.length_a   1.000
_cell.length_b   1.000
_cell.length_c   1.000
_cell.angle_alpha   90.00
_cell.angle_beta   90.00
_cell.angle_gamma   90.00
#
_symmetry.space_group_name_H-M   'P 1'
#
loop_
_entity.id
_entity.type
_entity.pdbx_description
1 polymer ?
#
loop_
_entity_poly.entity_id
_entity_poly.type
_entity_poly.pdbx_seq_one_letter_code
_entity_poly.pdbx_strand_id
1 'polypeptide(L)'
;MANARLDRELHQEFHEWIESQRMRGFGAPDLTTNSRSVYVPQQRIDEYFEAGRNVGEILYRLNPDGNLKTYQSTIVKDYSRVLCILLLLGQGHQIEIFVRHTSLCDTRLPFEHKPAHFPVDDDGVDFFERFKEVQWQFCAQPLTYNMDLVYEDAHILPIITKDPIGTGGSAQIFKITLHQAYDELDPHGSSEKKVLSAHLLH
;
A
#
# COMPACT_ATOMS: atom_id res chain seq x y z
N MET A 1 -22.28 -16.36 -16.09
CA MET A 1 -21.88 -17.31 -15.01
C MET A 1 -20.37 -17.56 -14.96
N ALA A 2 -19.65 -17.69 -16.08
CA ALA A 2 -18.19 -17.86 -16.07
C ALA A 2 -17.42 -16.63 -15.52
N ASN A 3 -17.82 -15.41 -15.89
CA ASN A 3 -17.13 -14.19 -15.45
C ASN A 3 -17.18 -13.98 -13.93
N ALA A 4 -18.36 -14.13 -13.31
CA ALA A 4 -18.52 -13.99 -11.86
C ALA A 4 -17.70 -15.01 -11.04
N ARG A 5 -17.38 -16.18 -11.61
CA ARG A 5 -16.50 -17.17 -10.97
C ARG A 5 -15.03 -16.76 -11.09
N LEU A 6 -14.62 -16.28 -12.26
CA LEU A 6 -13.26 -15.79 -12.52
C LEU A 6 -12.93 -14.55 -11.66
N ASP A 7 -13.91 -13.68 -11.43
CA ASP A 7 -13.76 -12.51 -10.57
C ASP A 7 -13.52 -12.91 -9.11
N ARG A 8 -14.23 -13.93 -8.62
CA ARG A 8 -14.04 -14.46 -7.26
C ARG A 8 -12.68 -15.13 -7.07
N GLU A 9 -12.23 -15.88 -8.07
CA GLU A 9 -10.91 -16.54 -8.04
C GLU A 9 -9.79 -15.49 -8.03
N LEU A 10 -9.86 -14.48 -8.91
CA LEU A 10 -8.91 -13.36 -8.94
C LEU A 10 -8.90 -12.61 -7.59
N HIS A 11 -10.08 -12.35 -7.03
CA HIS A 11 -10.23 -11.67 -5.75
C HIS A 11 -9.55 -12.45 -4.62
N GLN A 12 -9.83 -13.75 -4.51
CA GLN A 12 -9.23 -14.61 -3.48
C GLN A 12 -7.70 -14.72 -3.62
N GLU A 13 -7.19 -14.97 -4.83
CA GLU A 13 -5.76 -15.06 -5.09
C GLU A 13 -5.02 -13.74 -4.80
N PHE A 14 -5.69 -12.61 -5.02
CA PHE A 14 -5.13 -11.30 -4.71
C PHE A 14 -5.12 -11.03 -3.20
N HIS A 15 -6.21 -11.38 -2.50
CA HIS A 15 -6.26 -11.30 -1.04
C HIS A 15 -5.16 -12.12 -0.38
N GLU A 16 -5.01 -13.39 -0.77
CA GLU A 16 -3.95 -14.26 -0.25
C GLU A 16 -2.56 -13.68 -0.52
N TRP A 17 -2.35 -13.13 -1.71
CA TRP A 17 -1.11 -12.44 -2.02
C TRP A 17 -0.89 -11.23 -1.11
N ILE A 18 -1.86 -10.32 -0.97
CA ILE A 18 -1.73 -9.15 -0.09
C ILE A 18 -1.42 -9.57 1.35
N GLU A 19 -2.15 -10.55 1.90
CA GLU A 19 -1.91 -11.05 3.26
C GLU A 19 -0.47 -11.56 3.43
N SER A 20 0.09 -12.22 2.40
CA SER A 20 1.48 -12.69 2.43
C SER A 20 2.53 -11.58 2.33
N GLN A 21 2.17 -10.39 1.84
CA GLN A 21 3.07 -9.25 1.69
C GLN A 21 2.97 -8.22 2.81
N ARG A 22 1.99 -8.36 3.71
CA ARG A 22 1.81 -7.43 4.83
C ARG A 22 3.00 -7.48 5.77
N MET A 23 3.49 -6.30 6.10
CA MET A 23 4.52 -6.07 7.10
C MET A 23 3.93 -5.33 8.29
N ARG A 24 4.41 -5.66 9.49
CA ARG A 24 4.06 -4.91 10.69
C ARG A 24 4.77 -3.56 10.65
N GLY A 25 4.00 -2.48 10.79
CA GLY A 25 4.46 -1.14 11.10
C GLY A 25 4.10 -0.77 12.54
N PHE A 26 4.30 0.50 12.88
CA PHE A 26 3.89 1.07 14.17
C PHE A 26 2.80 2.11 13.92
N GLY A 27 1.68 2.00 14.63
CA GLY A 27 0.59 2.99 14.66
C GLY A 27 0.34 3.50 16.08
N ALA A 28 -0.70 4.32 16.26
CA ALA A 28 -1.06 4.88 17.56
C ALA A 28 -1.29 3.77 18.62
N PRO A 29 -0.69 3.88 19.82
CA PRO A 29 -0.71 2.84 20.85
C PRO A 29 -2.09 2.54 21.45
N ASP A 30 -3.07 3.44 21.30
CA ASP A 30 -4.42 3.29 21.88
C ASP A 30 -5.40 2.47 21.01
N LEU A 31 -4.98 2.10 19.78
CA LEU A 31 -5.73 1.20 18.93
C LEU A 31 -5.33 -0.25 19.23
N THR A 32 -5.87 -0.78 20.33
CA THR A 32 -5.70 -2.15 20.87
C THR A 32 -6.04 -3.31 19.91
N THR A 33 -6.30 -3.04 18.63
CA THR A 33 -6.46 -4.06 17.59
C THR A 33 -5.15 -4.18 16.80
N ASN A 34 -4.45 -5.29 17.04
CA ASN A 34 -3.25 -5.78 16.35
C ASN A 34 -3.26 -5.71 14.80
N SER A 35 -4.41 -5.37 14.20
CA SER A 35 -4.67 -5.40 12.76
C SER A 35 -4.48 -4.06 12.05
N ARG A 36 -4.34 -2.93 12.77
CA ARG A 36 -4.24 -1.58 12.13
C ARG A 36 -2.83 -1.10 11.83
N SER A 37 -1.80 -1.81 12.30
CA SER A 37 -0.40 -1.46 12.03
C SER A 37 0.21 -2.44 11.04
N VAL A 38 -0.50 -2.80 9.98
CA VAL A 38 0.06 -3.55 8.86
C VAL A 38 0.04 -2.69 7.60
N TYR A 39 1.13 -2.75 6.83
CA TYR A 39 1.24 -2.07 5.56
C TYR A 39 1.86 -3.00 4.51
N VAL A 40 1.66 -2.69 3.25
CA VAL A 40 2.30 -3.36 2.12
C VAL A 40 3.31 -2.39 1.53
N PRO A 41 4.62 -2.72 1.54
CA PRO A 41 5.64 -1.85 0.94
C PRO A 41 5.36 -1.61 -0.55
N GLN A 42 5.56 -0.37 -1.02
CA GLN A 42 5.37 -0.02 -2.44
C GLN A 42 6.18 -0.95 -3.36
N GLN A 43 7.41 -1.28 -2.98
CA GLN A 43 8.25 -2.21 -3.72
C GLN A 43 7.57 -3.56 -4.01
N ARG A 44 6.77 -4.09 -3.07
CA ARG A 44 6.05 -5.36 -3.28
C ARG A 44 4.93 -5.22 -4.32
N ILE A 45 4.31 -4.05 -4.38
CA ILE A 45 3.27 -3.72 -5.36
C ILE A 45 3.91 -3.60 -6.74
N ASP A 46 5.03 -2.91 -6.83
CA ASP A 46 5.79 -2.77 -8.08
C ASP A 46 6.23 -4.14 -8.59
N GLU A 47 6.87 -4.94 -7.73
CA GLU A 47 7.28 -6.32 -8.02
C GLU A 47 6.09 -7.18 -8.48
N TYR A 48 4.91 -7.03 -7.89
CA TYR A 48 3.73 -7.81 -8.28
C TYR A 48 3.25 -7.51 -9.69
N PHE A 49 3.26 -6.24 -10.07
CA PHE A 49 2.82 -5.81 -11.39
C PHE A 49 3.92 -5.93 -12.46
N GLU A 50 5.19 -6.04 -12.05
CA GLU A 50 6.34 -6.28 -12.93
C GLU A 50 6.66 -7.78 -13.14
N ALA A 51 6.63 -8.60 -12.07
CA ALA A 51 7.26 -9.93 -12.02
C ALA A 51 6.39 -11.10 -12.55
N GLY A 52 5.29 -10.82 -13.27
CA GLY A 52 4.64 -11.87 -14.07
C GLY A 52 3.16 -12.15 -13.80
N ARG A 53 2.45 -11.31 -13.03
CA ARG A 53 1.01 -11.16 -13.30
C ARG A 53 0.87 -10.16 -14.43
N ASN A 54 0.38 -10.60 -15.58
CA ASN A 54 0.09 -9.66 -16.66
C ASN A 54 -1.03 -8.75 -16.14
N VAL A 55 -0.72 -7.51 -15.76
CA VAL A 55 -1.75 -6.50 -15.46
C VAL A 55 -2.80 -6.49 -16.55
N GLY A 56 -2.41 -6.69 -17.81
CA GLY A 56 -3.34 -6.83 -18.92
C GLY A 56 -4.32 -8.00 -18.79
N GLU A 57 -3.98 -9.09 -18.09
CA GLU A 57 -4.90 -10.18 -17.75
C GLU A 57 -5.85 -9.78 -16.63
N ILE A 58 -5.35 -9.16 -15.56
CA ILE A 58 -6.19 -8.61 -14.47
C ILE A 58 -7.20 -7.62 -15.08
N LEU A 59 -6.72 -6.65 -15.87
CA LEU A 59 -7.54 -5.65 -16.53
C LEU A 59 -8.52 -6.26 -17.54
N TYR A 60 -8.10 -7.30 -18.28
CA TYR A 60 -9.00 -8.01 -19.18
C TYR A 60 -10.12 -8.72 -18.41
N ARG A 61 -9.84 -9.32 -17.26
CA ARG A 61 -10.86 -9.95 -16.43
C ARG A 61 -11.82 -8.91 -15.84
N LEU A 62 -11.29 -7.78 -15.35
CA LEU A 62 -12.08 -6.70 -14.78
C LEU A 62 -12.97 -5.98 -15.81
N ASN A 63 -12.53 -5.89 -17.06
CA ASN A 63 -13.30 -5.25 -18.12
C ASN A 63 -13.00 -5.90 -19.50
N PRO A 64 -13.62 -7.06 -19.80
CA PRO A 64 -13.33 -7.83 -21.03
C PRO A 64 -13.63 -7.07 -22.31
N ASP A 65 -14.68 -6.26 -22.29
CA ASP A 65 -15.17 -5.48 -23.44
C ASP A 65 -14.61 -4.05 -23.48
N GLY A 66 -13.81 -3.68 -22.47
CA GLY A 66 -13.38 -2.31 -22.26
C GLY A 66 -11.98 -1.99 -22.76
N ASN A 67 -11.69 -0.70 -22.71
CA ASN A 67 -10.42 -0.14 -23.16
C ASN A 67 -9.35 -0.08 -22.05
N LEU A 68 -9.52 -0.82 -20.93
CA LEU A 68 -8.59 -0.79 -19.81
C LEU A 68 -7.16 -1.18 -20.21
N LYS A 69 -6.99 -2.07 -21.19
CA LYS A 69 -5.67 -2.43 -21.73
C LYS A 69 -4.90 -1.23 -22.27
N THR A 70 -5.58 -0.24 -22.85
CA THR A 70 -4.96 1.00 -23.35
C THR A 70 -4.33 1.82 -22.22
N TYR A 71 -4.85 1.68 -21.00
CA TYR A 71 -4.35 2.37 -19.80
C TYR A 71 -3.37 1.52 -18.99
N GLN A 72 -2.98 0.32 -19.45
CA GLN A 72 -2.15 -0.60 -18.68
C GLN A 72 -0.86 0.05 -18.15
N SER A 73 -0.11 0.76 -19.00
CA SER A 73 1.13 1.43 -18.58
C SER A 73 0.87 2.54 -17.56
N THR A 74 -0.21 3.30 -17.73
CA THR A 74 -0.62 4.35 -16.81
C THR A 74 -1.04 3.77 -15.46
N ILE A 75 -1.77 2.65 -15.48
CA ILE A 75 -2.26 1.98 -14.26
C ILE A 75 -1.09 1.47 -13.43
N VAL A 76 -0.15 0.74 -14.06
CA VAL A 76 1.04 0.23 -13.37
C VAL A 76 1.85 1.36 -12.75
N LYS A 77 2.00 2.48 -13.47
CA LYS A 77 2.87 3.57 -13.04
C LYS A 77 2.25 4.47 -11.98
N ASP A 78 0.99 4.87 -12.17
CA ASP A 78 0.39 5.99 -11.45
C ASP A 78 -0.82 5.59 -10.60
N TYR A 79 -1.31 4.35 -10.72
CA TYR A 79 -2.54 3.87 -10.07
C TYR A 79 -2.40 2.46 -9.46
N SER A 80 -1.18 2.00 -9.21
CA SER A 80 -0.89 0.66 -8.68
C SER A 80 -1.52 0.44 -7.30
N ARG A 81 -1.38 1.41 -6.38
CA ARG A 81 -1.94 1.34 -5.02
C ARG A 81 -3.45 1.45 -5.06
N VAL A 82 -3.97 2.39 -5.85
CA VAL A 82 -5.40 2.52 -6.12
C VAL A 82 -5.97 1.20 -6.62
N LEU A 83 -5.34 0.56 -7.61
CA LEU A 83 -5.77 -0.73 -8.13
C LEU A 83 -5.76 -1.79 -7.03
N CYS A 84 -4.72 -1.85 -6.20
CA CYS A 84 -4.69 -2.77 -5.06
C CYS A 84 -5.85 -2.55 -4.08
N ILE A 85 -6.17 -1.31 -3.73
CA ILE A 85 -7.31 -0.98 -2.85
C ILE A 85 -8.63 -1.43 -3.48
N LEU A 86 -8.83 -1.11 -4.77
CA LEU A 86 -10.04 -1.51 -5.51
C LEU A 86 -10.17 -3.03 -5.58
N LEU A 87 -9.09 -3.75 -5.85
CA LEU A 87 -9.08 -5.20 -5.87
C LEU A 87 -9.42 -5.78 -4.49
N LEU A 88 -8.86 -5.27 -3.39
CA LEU A 88 -9.23 -5.72 -2.04
C LEU A 88 -10.73 -5.51 -1.74
N LEU A 89 -11.32 -4.43 -2.24
CA LEU A 89 -12.74 -4.13 -2.03
C LEU A 89 -13.67 -4.92 -2.96
N GLY A 90 -13.13 -5.72 -3.89
CA GLY A 90 -13.93 -6.36 -4.95
C GLY A 90 -14.45 -5.37 -5.99
N GLN A 91 -13.93 -4.15 -6.02
CA GLN A 91 -14.38 -3.02 -6.84
C GLN A 91 -13.38 -2.70 -7.96
N GLY A 92 -12.60 -3.71 -8.40
CA GLY A 92 -11.54 -3.54 -9.40
C GLY A 92 -12.00 -2.89 -10.72
N HIS A 93 -13.24 -3.14 -11.14
CA HIS A 93 -13.80 -2.57 -12.37
C HIS A 93 -13.88 -1.03 -12.35
N GLN A 94 -13.94 -0.41 -11.16
CA GLN A 94 -13.97 1.03 -10.98
C GLN A 94 -12.67 1.72 -11.42
N ILE A 95 -11.57 0.98 -11.63
CA ILE A 95 -10.27 1.53 -12.05
C ILE A 95 -10.39 2.39 -13.31
N GLU A 96 -11.35 2.08 -14.19
CA GLU A 96 -11.61 2.87 -15.40
C GLU A 96 -11.98 4.33 -15.09
N ILE A 97 -12.72 4.56 -14.00
CA ILE A 97 -13.07 5.92 -13.56
C ILE A 97 -11.84 6.61 -12.98
N PHE A 98 -11.06 5.89 -12.17
CA PHE A 98 -9.85 6.45 -11.55
C PHE A 98 -8.83 6.91 -12.59
N VAL A 99 -8.54 6.12 -13.62
CA VAL A 99 -7.56 6.51 -14.66
C VAL A 99 -8.00 7.70 -15.51
N ARG A 100 -9.29 8.02 -15.55
CA ARG A 100 -9.82 9.19 -16.26
C ARG A 100 -9.65 10.49 -15.46
N HIS A 101 -9.37 10.40 -14.17
CA HIS A 101 -9.27 11.55 -13.27
C HIS A 101 -7.94 11.54 -12.51
N THR A 102 -7.02 12.43 -12.86
CA THR A 102 -5.72 12.56 -12.17
C THR A 102 -5.83 12.96 -10.71
N SER A 103 -6.98 13.46 -10.26
CA SER A 103 -7.26 13.69 -8.84
C SER A 103 -7.41 12.39 -8.04
N LEU A 104 -7.52 11.25 -8.72
CA LEU A 104 -7.73 9.93 -8.15
C LEU A 104 -6.48 9.01 -8.26
N CYS A 105 -5.30 9.55 -8.57
CA CYS A 105 -4.07 8.74 -8.72
C CYS A 105 -3.36 8.45 -7.38
N ASP A 106 -2.37 7.55 -7.41
CA ASP A 106 -1.60 7.10 -6.25
C ASP A 106 -0.92 8.25 -5.49
N THR A 107 -0.43 9.27 -6.20
CA THR A 107 0.24 10.43 -5.58
C THR A 107 -0.73 11.35 -4.82
N ARG A 108 -2.04 11.11 -4.93
CA ARG A 108 -3.08 11.85 -4.22
C ARG A 108 -3.60 11.10 -2.99
N LEU A 109 -3.15 9.86 -2.78
CA LEU A 109 -3.43 9.11 -1.56
C LEU A 109 -2.60 9.68 -0.38
N PRO A 110 -3.12 9.60 0.86
CA PRO A 110 -4.46 9.13 1.22
C PRO A 110 -5.56 10.19 0.94
N PHE A 111 -6.75 9.74 0.57
CA PHE A 111 -7.95 10.58 0.49
C PHE A 111 -8.59 10.74 1.86
N GLU A 112 -8.40 11.90 2.48
CA GLU A 112 -9.06 12.25 3.75
C GLU A 112 -10.53 12.66 3.56
N HIS A 113 -10.82 13.28 2.41
CA HIS A 113 -12.15 13.71 2.00
C HIS A 113 -12.51 13.08 0.66
N LYS A 114 -13.81 12.83 0.44
CA LYS A 114 -14.31 12.24 -0.81
C LYS A 114 -13.99 13.14 -2.01
N PRO A 115 -13.16 12.69 -2.97
CA PRO A 115 -12.89 13.48 -4.18
C PRO A 115 -14.15 13.64 -5.04
N ALA A 116 -14.26 14.74 -5.80
CA ALA A 116 -15.45 15.08 -6.58
C ALA A 116 -15.85 14.01 -7.62
N HIS A 117 -14.88 13.30 -8.19
CA HIS A 117 -15.11 12.26 -9.21
C HIS A 117 -15.03 10.85 -8.65
N PHE A 118 -15.04 10.69 -7.33
CA PHE A 118 -14.98 9.38 -6.70
C PHE A 118 -16.28 8.61 -6.99
N PRO A 119 -16.22 7.36 -7.48
CA PRO A 119 -17.41 6.66 -7.91
C PRO A 119 -18.32 6.32 -6.73
N VAL A 120 -19.59 6.10 -7.06
CA VAL A 120 -20.62 5.66 -6.12
C VAL A 120 -20.89 4.19 -6.39
N ASP A 121 -21.00 3.41 -5.32
CA ASP A 121 -21.35 1.99 -5.40
C ASP A 121 -22.88 1.85 -5.27
N ASP A 122 -23.46 0.91 -6.02
CA ASP A 122 -24.91 0.72 -6.10
C ASP A 122 -25.48 0.05 -4.83
N ASP A 123 -24.61 -0.53 -4.01
CA ASP A 123 -24.97 -1.34 -2.83
C ASP A 123 -25.39 -0.53 -1.58
N GLY A 124 -25.44 0.80 -1.66
CA GLY A 124 -25.96 1.67 -0.59
C GLY A 124 -25.07 1.81 0.66
N VAL A 125 -23.94 1.11 0.72
CA VAL A 125 -22.86 1.32 1.71
C VAL A 125 -21.88 2.35 1.14
N ASP A 126 -21.38 3.29 1.96
CA ASP A 126 -20.45 4.31 1.48
C ASP A 126 -19.11 3.66 1.07
N PHE A 127 -18.98 3.39 -0.23
CA PHE A 127 -17.75 2.87 -0.85
C PHE A 127 -16.54 3.73 -0.53
N PHE A 128 -16.72 5.04 -0.39
CA PHE A 128 -15.62 5.92 -0.02
C PHE A 128 -15.10 5.62 1.39
N GLU A 129 -15.97 5.38 2.37
CA GLU A 129 -15.54 5.07 3.74
C GLU A 129 -14.76 3.75 3.78
N ARG A 130 -15.22 2.70 3.08
CA ARG A 130 -14.46 1.43 2.97
C ARG A 130 -13.11 1.63 2.28
N PHE A 131 -13.06 2.42 1.21
CA PHE A 131 -11.80 2.79 0.56
C PHE A 131 -10.87 3.53 1.51
N LYS A 132 -11.41 4.50 2.24
CA LYS A 132 -10.68 5.33 3.21
C LYS A 132 -10.11 4.50 4.36
N GLU A 133 -10.80 3.46 4.79
CA GLU A 133 -10.28 2.52 5.80
C GLU A 133 -9.14 1.65 5.25
N VAL A 134 -9.27 1.16 4.02
CA VAL A 134 -8.33 0.21 3.40
C VAL A 134 -7.06 0.89 2.89
N GLN A 135 -7.12 2.17 2.48
CA GLN A 135 -5.98 2.85 1.84
C GLN A 135 -4.73 2.97 2.73
N TRP A 136 -4.90 3.04 4.06
CA TRP A 136 -3.81 3.31 4.99
C TRP A 136 -2.72 2.23 4.95
N GLN A 137 -3.09 0.98 4.67
CA GLN A 137 -2.10 -0.11 4.50
C GLN A 137 -1.20 0.07 3.27
N PHE A 138 -1.55 0.96 2.34
CA PHE A 138 -0.75 1.29 1.15
C PHE A 138 -0.15 2.71 1.23
N CYS A 139 -0.37 3.42 2.33
CA CYS A 139 0.06 4.79 2.55
C CYS A 139 1.00 4.89 3.76
N ALA A 140 1.93 3.93 3.91
CA ALA A 140 2.96 4.03 4.92
C ALA A 140 3.81 5.28 4.69
N GLN A 141 4.06 6.03 5.76
CA GLN A 141 4.68 7.36 5.67
C GLN A 141 6.21 7.23 5.60
N PRO A 142 6.88 7.72 4.53
CA PRO A 142 8.32 7.84 4.51
C PRO A 142 8.81 8.78 5.62
N LEU A 143 9.93 8.42 6.25
CA LEU A 143 10.52 9.21 7.32
C LEU A 143 11.68 10.03 6.75
N THR A 144 11.61 11.35 6.91
CA THR A 144 12.55 12.33 6.35
C THR A 144 13.20 13.19 7.44
N TYR A 145 14.29 13.89 7.11
CA TYR A 145 14.96 14.81 8.05
C TYR A 145 14.05 15.99 8.43
N ASN A 146 14.21 16.48 9.67
CA ASN A 146 13.50 17.66 10.20
C ASN A 146 11.96 17.52 10.20
N MET A 147 11.47 16.30 10.42
CA MET A 147 10.05 16.11 10.68
C MET A 147 9.67 16.63 12.06
N ASP A 148 9.18 17.86 12.13
CA ASP A 148 8.38 18.36 13.24
C ASP A 148 6.89 18.15 12.92
N LEU A 149 6.51 16.88 12.80
CA LEU A 149 5.18 16.47 12.34
C LEU A 149 4.37 15.86 13.49
N VAL A 150 3.14 16.33 13.62
CA VAL A 150 2.11 15.67 14.42
C VAL A 150 1.33 14.77 13.48
N TYR A 151 1.50 13.47 13.62
CA TYR A 151 0.74 12.50 12.83
C TYR A 151 -0.62 12.21 13.46
N GLU A 152 -1.64 12.16 12.63
CA GLU A 152 -2.93 11.60 13.02
C GLU A 152 -2.84 10.08 13.20
N ASP A 153 -3.67 9.52 14.07
CA ASP A 153 -3.61 8.11 14.50
C ASP A 153 -3.71 7.07 13.37
N ALA A 154 -4.23 7.46 12.20
CA ALA A 154 -4.39 6.59 11.04
C ALA A 154 -3.10 6.37 10.25
N HIS A 155 -2.05 7.18 10.48
CA HIS A 155 -0.78 7.04 9.78
C HIS A 155 -0.01 5.81 10.28
N ILE A 156 0.46 5.00 9.33
CA ILE A 156 1.30 3.83 9.62
C ILE A 156 2.75 4.22 9.41
N LEU A 157 3.55 4.10 10.47
CA LEU A 157 4.99 4.32 10.40
C LEU A 157 5.70 3.02 10.01
N PRO A 158 6.60 3.04 9.00
CA PRO A 158 7.32 1.87 8.49
C PRO A 158 8.52 1.48 9.38
N ILE A 159 8.31 1.50 10.70
CA ILE A 159 9.28 1.09 11.70
C ILE A 159 9.24 -0.44 11.84
N ILE A 160 10.39 -1.10 11.73
CA ILE A 160 10.54 -2.56 11.88
C ILE A 160 10.83 -2.92 13.35
N THR A 161 11.76 -2.19 13.99
CA THR A 161 12.11 -2.39 15.40
C THR A 161 12.10 -1.07 16.15
N LYS A 162 11.80 -1.12 17.45
CA LYS A 162 11.80 0.02 18.37
C LYS A 162 12.35 -0.44 19.71
N ASP A 163 13.61 -0.11 19.97
CA ASP A 163 14.36 -0.57 21.14
C ASP A 163 14.64 0.62 22.08
N PRO A 164 14.24 0.56 23.37
CA PRO A 164 14.53 1.64 24.30
C PRO A 164 16.04 1.73 24.57
N ILE A 165 16.61 2.93 24.45
CA ILE A 165 18.05 3.17 24.69
C ILE A 165 18.31 4.16 25.83
N GLY A 166 17.27 4.83 26.33
CA GLY A 166 17.41 5.73 27.47
C GLY A 166 16.10 6.42 27.85
N THR A 167 16.14 7.09 29.00
CA THR A 167 15.04 7.88 29.52
C THR A 167 15.57 9.22 30.02
N GLY A 168 14.98 10.32 29.55
CA GLY A 168 15.13 11.65 30.14
C GLY A 168 14.01 11.95 31.13
N GLY A 169 14.07 13.12 31.79
CA GLY A 169 13.08 13.51 32.81
C GLY A 169 11.63 13.58 32.30
N SER A 170 11.43 13.79 30.99
CA SER A 170 10.11 13.88 30.35
C SER A 170 10.00 13.10 29.03
N ALA A 171 11.01 12.30 28.67
CA ALA A 171 11.08 11.66 27.36
C ALA A 171 11.69 10.27 27.43
N GLN A 172 11.24 9.38 26.54
CA GLN A 172 11.88 8.09 26.29
C GLN A 172 12.62 8.15 24.96
N ILE A 173 13.84 7.63 24.94
CA ILE A 173 14.69 7.60 23.76
C ILE A 173 14.69 6.17 23.22
N PHE A 174 14.39 6.03 21.93
CA PHE A 174 14.36 4.74 21.23
C PHE A 174 15.34 4.75 20.07
N LYS A 175 15.99 3.60 19.85
CA LYS A 175 16.60 3.25 18.57
C LYS A 175 15.54 2.57 17.73
N ILE A 176 15.33 3.06 16.51
CA ILE A 176 14.39 2.46 15.56
C ILE A 176 15.13 1.93 14.34
N THR A 177 14.60 0.85 13.76
CA THR A 177 15.02 0.37 12.43
C THR A 177 13.89 0.64 11.46
N LEU A 178 14.16 1.29 10.34
CA LEU A 178 13.16 1.57 9.31
C LEU A 178 13.19 0.52 8.21
N HIS A 179 12.07 0.36 7.53
CA HIS A 179 12.05 -0.36 6.26
C HIS A 179 12.81 0.45 5.21
N GLN A 180 13.74 -0.20 4.51
CA GLN A 180 14.67 0.46 3.58
C GLN A 180 13.96 1.30 2.51
N ALA A 181 12.83 0.81 1.98
CA ALA A 181 12.03 1.55 0.99
C ALA A 181 11.39 2.85 1.51
N TYR A 182 11.45 3.11 2.83
CA TYR A 182 10.87 4.27 3.49
C TYR A 182 11.91 5.03 4.35
N ASP A 183 13.18 4.64 4.27
CA ASP A 183 14.28 5.30 4.97
C ASP A 183 14.87 6.40 4.09
N GLU A 184 14.29 7.59 4.18
CA GLU A 184 14.82 8.80 3.55
C GLU A 184 15.69 9.62 4.52
N LEU A 185 16.04 9.04 5.69
CA LEU A 185 16.99 9.60 6.64
C LEU A 185 18.44 9.25 6.27
N ASP A 186 18.68 8.23 5.45
CA ASP A 186 20.01 7.94 4.94
C ASP A 186 20.00 7.93 3.40
N PRO A 187 20.20 9.09 2.74
CA PRO A 187 20.22 9.16 1.28
C PRO A 187 21.39 8.40 0.64
N HIS A 188 22.34 7.91 1.45
CA HIS A 188 23.46 7.09 1.00
C HIS A 188 23.29 5.60 1.31
N GLY A 189 22.15 5.23 1.91
CA GLY A 189 21.74 3.85 2.18
C GLY A 189 22.90 2.99 2.60
N SER A 190 23.31 3.08 3.87
CA SER A 190 24.35 2.26 4.51
C SER A 190 24.57 0.93 3.78
N SER A 191 25.54 0.93 2.86
CA SER A 191 25.87 -0.19 1.99
C SER A 191 26.55 -1.35 2.75
N GLU A 192 26.42 -1.39 4.07
CA GLU A 192 27.16 -2.26 4.97
C GLU A 192 26.52 -3.64 5.21
N LYS A 193 25.46 -4.02 4.47
CA LYS A 193 24.89 -5.38 4.57
C LYS A 193 24.92 -6.19 3.27
N LYS A 194 25.88 -5.94 2.37
CA LYS A 194 26.16 -6.84 1.22
C LYS A 194 27.39 -7.74 1.39
N VAL A 195 28.09 -7.69 2.53
CA VAL A 195 29.36 -8.44 2.71
C VAL A 195 29.38 -9.22 4.03
N LEU A 196 28.45 -10.15 4.27
CA LEU A 196 28.63 -11.18 5.30
C LEU A 196 28.09 -12.58 4.95
N SER A 197 27.78 -12.85 3.68
CA SER A 197 27.39 -14.20 3.23
C SER A 197 28.37 -14.86 2.25
N ALA A 198 29.56 -14.28 2.01
CA ALA A 198 30.52 -14.79 1.04
C ALA A 198 31.76 -15.48 1.65
N HIS A 199 31.84 -15.69 2.97
CA HIS A 199 32.92 -16.46 3.58
C HIS A 199 32.35 -17.38 4.65
N LEU A 200 31.92 -18.59 4.23
CA LEU A 200 31.91 -19.80 5.06
C LEU A 200 31.61 -21.01 4.15
N LEU A 201 32.54 -21.32 3.26
CA LEU A 201 32.78 -22.67 2.74
C LEU A 201 34.29 -22.81 2.56
N HIS A 202 34.94 -23.43 3.54
CA HIS A 202 36.17 -24.19 3.35
C HIS A 202 35.77 -25.65 3.23
#